data_AF-A0A316FWW0-F1
#
_entry.id   AF-A0A316FWW0-F1
#
_cell.length_a   1.000
_cell.length_b   1.000
_cell.length_c   1.000
_cell.angle_alpha   90.00
_cell.angle_beta   90.00
_cell.angle_gamma   90.00
#
_symmetry.space_group_name_H-M   'P 1'
#
loop_
_entity.id
_entity.type
_entity.pdbx_description
1 polymer ?
#
loop_
_entity_poly.entity_id
_entity_poly.type
_entity_poly.pdbx_seq_one_letter_code
_entity_poly.pdbx_strand_id
1 'polypeptide(L)' 'MIQLPFRVIPYKTCKRCKKVHRQSLDECPHCSHITSEHELQQFKQHNKQKLQANVTLGLFFLVIAALITMALAMALL' A
#
# COMPACT_ATOMS: atom_id res chain seq x y z
N MET A 1 -35.10 4.76 3.55
CA MET A 1 -33.75 4.48 4.10
C MET A 1 -33.40 3.04 3.73
N ILE A 2 -32.47 2.85 2.79
CA ILE A 2 -32.12 1.52 2.27
C ILE A 2 -31.09 0.91 3.23
N GLN A 3 -31.46 -0.14 3.98
CA GLN A 3 -30.50 -0.93 4.75
C GLN A 3 -29.77 -1.88 3.78
N LEU A 4 -28.55 -1.51 3.43
CA LEU A 4 -27.63 -2.36 2.66
C LEU A 4 -27.20 -3.57 3.54
N PRO A 5 -27.32 -4.83 3.08
CA PRO A 5 -27.02 -6.04 3.85
C PRO A 5 -25.52 -6.32 3.96
N PHE A 6 -24.67 -5.30 3.80
CA PHE A 6 -23.23 -5.46 3.84
C PHE A 6 -22.76 -5.35 5.28
N ARG A 7 -22.29 -6.47 5.83
CA ARG A 7 -21.59 -6.54 7.11
C ARG A 7 -20.31 -5.72 7.00
N VAL A 8 -20.34 -4.46 7.44
CA VAL A 8 -19.16 -3.60 7.50
C VAL A 8 -18.23 -4.19 8.56
N ILE A 9 -17.16 -4.86 8.12
CA ILE A 9 -16.13 -5.38 9.00
C ILE A 9 -15.26 -4.18 9.39
N PRO A 10 -15.23 -3.77 10.67
CA PRO A 10 -14.47 -2.61 11.06
C PRO A 10 -12.96 -2.90 11.03
N TYR A 11 -12.17 -1.89 10.66
CA TYR A 11 -10.71 -1.96 10.56
C TYR A 11 -10.06 -0.97 11.53
N LYS A 12 -8.89 -1.32 12.07
CA LYS A 12 -8.08 -0.47 12.97
C LYS A 12 -6.62 -0.40 12.51
N THR A 13 -5.95 0.68 12.87
CA THR A 13 -4.52 0.88 12.58
C THR A 13 -3.66 0.35 13.72
N CYS A 14 -2.70 -0.51 13.42
CA CYS A 14 -1.74 -1.00 14.41
C CYS A 14 -0.84 0.13 14.92
N LYS A 15 -0.72 0.30 16.25
CA LYS A 15 0.16 1.32 16.84
C LYS A 15 1.65 1.08 16.56
N ARG A 16 2.08 -0.18 16.47
CA ARG A 16 3.49 -0.59 16.29
C ARG A 16 3.96 -0.45 14.84
N CYS A 17 3.30 -1.13 13.90
CA CYS A 17 3.73 -1.19 12.50
C CYS A 17 2.95 -0.23 11.56
N LYS A 18 1.94 0.51 12.07
CA LYS A 18 1.10 1.46 11.33
C LYS A 18 0.31 0.86 10.16
N LYS A 19 0.27 -0.47 10.01
CA LYS A 19 -0.59 -1.14 9.02
C LYS A 19 -2.02 -1.30 9.54
N VAL A 20 -2.99 -1.23 8.64
CA VAL A 20 -4.41 -1.43 8.93
C VAL A 20 -4.72 -2.93 8.98
N HIS A 21 -5.52 -3.36 9.95
CA HIS A 21 -6.00 -4.74 10.04
C HIS A 21 -7.43 -4.77 10.61
N ARG A 22 -8.10 -5.93 10.51
CA ARG A 22 -9.46 -6.10 11.03
C ARG A 22 -9.50 -5.86 12.55
N GLN A 23 -10.49 -5.11 13.01
CA GLN A 23 -10.66 -4.79 14.42
C GLN A 23 -11.00 -6.03 15.26
N SER A 24 -11.62 -7.03 14.64
CA SER A 24 -11.93 -8.35 15.24
C SER A 24 -10.71 -9.18 15.60
N LEU A 25 -9.51 -8.82 15.14
CA LEU A 25 -8.27 -9.45 15.60
C LEU A 25 -7.76 -8.68 16.81
N ASP A 26 -7.58 -9.38 17.92
CA ASP A 26 -7.00 -8.83 19.14
C ASP A 26 -5.57 -8.34 18.89
N GLU A 27 -4.78 -9.14 18.16
CA GLU A 27 -3.39 -8.83 17.84
C GLU A 27 -3.19 -8.38 16.40
N CYS A 28 -2.07 -7.69 16.15
CA CYS A 28 -1.71 -7.27 14.80
C CYS A 28 -1.09 -8.45 14.02
N PRO A 29 -1.71 -8.94 12.93
CA PRO A 29 -1.20 -10.09 12.19
C PRO A 29 0.13 -9.81 11.48
N HIS A 30 0.53 -8.55 11.34
CA HIS A 30 1.75 -8.15 10.64
C HIS A 30 3.00 -8.15 11.51
N CYS A 31 2.85 -7.88 12.81
CA CYS A 31 3.99 -7.61 13.68
C CYS A 31 3.84 -8.15 15.11
N SER A 32 2.76 -8.86 15.44
CA SER A 32 2.59 -9.47 16.77
C SER A 32 3.71 -10.46 17.08
N HIS A 33 4.15 -11.24 16.09
CA HIS A 33 5.24 -12.20 16.21
C HIS A 33 6.64 -11.56 16.39
N ILE A 34 6.79 -10.26 16.13
CA ILE A 34 8.07 -9.57 16.25
C ILE A 34 8.20 -9.03 17.67
N THR A 35 9.11 -9.59 18.47
CA THR A 35 9.40 -9.16 19.84
C THR A 35 10.54 -8.17 19.91
N SER A 36 11.55 -8.29 19.04
CA SER A 36 12.69 -7.37 18.99
C SER A 36 12.35 -6.04 18.31
N GLU A 37 12.73 -4.93 18.94
CA GLU A 37 12.52 -3.60 18.36
C GLU A 37 13.37 -3.39 17.09
N HIS A 38 14.57 -3.99 17.04
CA HIS A 38 15.44 -3.94 15.88
C HIS A 38 14.81 -4.63 14.66
N GLU A 39 14.24 -5.83 14.86
CA GLU A 39 13.53 -6.54 13.80
C GLU A 39 12.28 -5.76 13.33
N LEU A 40 11.59 -5.09 14.25
CA LEU A 40 10.44 -4.24 13.90
C LEU A 40 10.87 -3.04 13.04
N GLN A 41 12.03 -2.44 13.33
CA GLN A 41 12.59 -1.37 12.49
C GLN A 41 13.00 -1.90 11.10
N GLN A 42 13.67 -3.04 11.02
CA GLN A 42 14.02 -3.67 9.75
C GLN A 42 12.77 -3.98 8.92
N PHE A 43 11.72 -4.53 9.55
CA PHE A 43 10.44 -4.77 8.90
C PHE A 43 9.81 -3.49 8.34
N LYS A 44 9.81 -2.39 9.12
CA LYS A 44 9.31 -1.09 8.65
C LYS A 44 10.13 -0.57 7.47
N GLN A 45 11.45 -0.64 7.55
CA GLN A 45 12.36 -0.19 6.51
C GLN A 45 12.17 -0.96 5.21
N HIS A 46 12.07 -2.29 5.30
CA HIS A 46 11.84 -3.14 4.15
C HIS A 46 10.50 -2.86 3.46
N ASN A 47 9.43 -2.63 4.23
CA ASN A 47 8.15 -2.20 3.66
C ASN A 47 8.23 -0.84 2.98
N LYS A 48 8.98 0.12 3.57
CA LYS A 48 9.18 1.44 2.97
C LYS A 48 9.93 1.36 1.65
N GLN A 49 10.98 0.54 1.58
CA GLN A 49 11.73 0.30 0.34
C GLN A 49 10.85 -0.32 -0.75
N LYS A 50 10.03 -1.32 -0.42
CA LYS A 50 9.07 -1.91 -1.37
C LYS A 50 8.07 -0.87 -1.90
N LEU A 51 7.54 -0.02 -1.02
CA LEU A 51 6.63 1.04 -1.44
C LEU A 51 7.31 2.03 -2.39
N GLN A 52 8.53 2.46 -2.06
CA GLN A 52 9.30 3.36 -2.91
C GLN A 52 9.61 2.74 -4.27
N ALA A 53 10.02 1.47 -4.33
CA ALA A 53 10.27 0.76 -5.57
C ALA A 53 9.02 0.74 -6.48
N ASN A 54 7.84 0.46 -5.90
CA ASN A 54 6.58 0.46 -6.65
C ASN A 54 6.22 1.86 -7.18
N VAL A 55 6.45 2.91 -6.39
CA VAL A 55 6.22 4.29 -6.82
C VAL A 55 7.14 4.65 -7.99
N THR A 56 8.43 4.31 -7.90
CA THR A 56 9.39 4.53 -8.99
C THR A 56 8.97 3.79 -10.27
N LEU A 57 8.52 2.54 -10.15
CA LEU A 57 8.02 1.76 -11.28
C LEU A 57 6.81 2.44 -11.95
N GLY A 58 5.85 2.90 -11.15
CA GLY A 58 4.68 3.63 -11.64
C GLY A 58 5.05 4.91 -12.38
N LEU A 59 6.06 5.64 -11.89
CA LEU A 59 6.57 6.85 -12.54
C LEU A 59 7.14 6.53 -13.93
N PHE A 60 7.91 5.44 -14.08
CA PHE A 60 8.41 5.01 -15.38
C PHE A 60 7.28 4.70 -16.37
N PHE A 61 6.23 4.01 -15.92
CA PHE A 61 5.06 3.74 -16.76
C PHE A 61 4.38 5.04 -17.22
N LEU A 62 4.24 6.04 -16.35
CA LEU A 62 3.66 7.33 -16.72
C LEU A 62 4.51 8.07 -17.76
N VAL A 63 5.84 8.06 -17.60
CA VAL A 63 6.75 8.67 -18.57
C VAL A 63 6.64 7.99 -19.93
N ILE A 64 6.65 6.65 -19.96
CA ILE A 64 6.51 5.89 -21.21
C ILE A 64 5.14 6.17 -21.86
N ALA A 65 4.06 6.18 -21.08
CA ALA A 65 2.73 6.49 -21.59
C ALA A 65 2.65 7.91 -22.18
N ALA A 66 3.29 8.89 -21.55
CA ALA A 66 3.37 10.26 -22.06
C ALA A 66 4.11 10.32 -23.41
N LEU A 67 5.26 9.63 -23.53
CA LEU A 67 6.03 9.57 -24.77
C LEU A 67 5.23 8.93 -25.91
N ILE A 68 4.54 7.82 -25.64
CA ILE A 68 3.66 7.16 -26.62
C ILE A 68 2.52 8.10 -27.05
N THR A 69 1.91 8.79 -26.09
CA THR A 69 0.81 9.72 -26.35
C THR A 69 1.27 10.87 -27.24
N MET A 70 2.45 11.45 -26.96
CA MET A 70 3.05 12.50 -27.81
C MET A 70 3.38 11.98 -29.20
N ALA A 71 3.96 10.79 -29.32
CA ALA A 71 4.29 10.18 -30.61
C ALA A 71 3.03 9.94 -31.47
N LEU A 72 1.97 9.41 -30.86
CA LEU A 72 0.68 9.21 -31.54
C LEU A 72 0.03 10.53 -31.93
N ALA A 73 0.06 11.54 -31.05
CA ALA A 73 -0.48 12.86 -31.36
C ALA A 73 0.24 13.52 -32.55
N MET A 74 1.58 13.41 -32.62
CA MET A 74 2.33 13.90 -33.78
C MET A 74 2.05 13.10 -35.05
N ALA A 75 1.81 11.79 -34.95
CA ALA A 75 1.51 10.95 -36.12
C ALA A 75 0.09 11.17 -36.69
N LEU A 76 -0.83 11.73 -35.89
CA LEU A 76 -2.21 12.03 -36.27
C LEU A 76 -2.43 13.51 -36.65
N LEU A 77 -1.39 14.34 -36.51
CA LEU A 77 -1.34 15.76 -36.90
C LEU A 77 -0.84 15.89 -38.35
#